data_AF-A0AAP8JVM5-F1
#
_entry.id   AF-A0AAP8JVM5-F1
#
_cell.length_a   1.000
_cell.length_b   1.000
_cell.length_c   1.000
_cell.angle_alpha   90.00
_cell.angle_beta   90.00
_cell.angle_gamma   90.00
#
_symmetry.space_group_name_H-M   'P 1'
#
loop_
_entity.id
_entity.type
_entity.pdbx_description
1 polymer ?
#
loop_
_entity_poly.entity_id
_entity_poly.type
_entity_poly.pdbx_seq_one_letter_code
_entity_poly.pdbx_strand_id
1 'polypeptide(L)'
;MKTTQEATTTKKEKELALKIAEAMLNGDIPALMLAQAEYNEYKERPIEATKKQPRERLLEKYCACCGKMKYTTDFHKKEASRDGLQYCCKPCNLRARNNNKHTLIVSVEVDGKEIDHRYCKICEDLKPLDEFPSSGRGGKKAQCKPCYNKKIRKSKAMKKALAAKRDNGNVS
;
A
#
# COMPACT_ATOMS: atom_id res chain seq x y z
N MET A 1 28.07 -17.19 2.29
CA MET A 1 27.95 -17.52 0.85
C MET A 1 27.01 -16.50 0.23
N LYS A 2 27.54 -15.60 -0.61
CA LYS A 2 26.75 -14.54 -1.27
C LYS A 2 26.07 -15.15 -2.48
N THR A 3 24.76 -15.33 -2.43
CA THR A 3 23.94 -15.67 -3.61
C THR A 3 23.95 -14.48 -4.55
N THR A 4 24.65 -14.63 -5.67
CA THR A 4 24.63 -13.73 -6.82
C THR A 4 23.21 -13.69 -7.39
N GLN A 5 22.59 -12.52 -7.32
CA GLN A 5 21.39 -12.22 -8.09
C GLN A 5 21.85 -11.95 -9.53
N GLU A 6 21.54 -12.87 -10.45
CA GLU A 6 21.76 -12.66 -11.88
C GLU A 6 20.87 -11.50 -12.34
N ALA A 7 21.49 -10.38 -12.70
CA ALA A 7 20.80 -9.20 -13.21
C ALA A 7 20.23 -9.49 -14.59
N THR A 8 18.90 -9.47 -14.71
CA THR A 8 18.20 -9.58 -15.99
C THR A 8 18.38 -8.27 -16.77
N THR A 9 19.39 -8.22 -17.64
CA THR A 9 19.67 -7.03 -18.48
C THR A 9 18.57 -6.84 -19.54
N THR A 10 18.05 -5.62 -19.63
CA THR A 10 17.00 -5.24 -20.56
C THR A 10 17.50 -5.26 -22.01
N LYS A 11 16.60 -5.43 -22.99
CA LYS A 11 16.96 -5.43 -24.43
C LYS A 11 17.77 -4.19 -24.83
N LYS A 12 17.39 -3.03 -24.32
CA LYS A 12 18.04 -1.75 -24.60
C LYS A 12 19.43 -1.64 -23.96
N GLU A 13 19.65 -2.21 -22.77
CA GLU A 13 20.98 -2.29 -22.15
C GLU A 13 21.93 -3.17 -22.95
N LYS A 14 21.44 -4.31 -23.46
CA LYS A 14 22.24 -5.22 -24.29
C LYS A 14 22.67 -4.57 -25.61
N GLU A 15 21.74 -3.86 -26.26
CA GLU A 15 22.00 -3.14 -27.50
C GLU A 15 23.06 -2.04 -27.31
N LEU A 16 22.96 -1.30 -26.21
CA LEU A 16 23.86 -0.19 -25.92
C LEU A 16 25.25 -0.66 -25.48
N ALA A 17 25.31 -1.75 -24.72
CA ALA A 17 26.57 -2.43 -24.41
C ALA A 17 27.27 -2.98 -25.66
N LEU A 18 26.50 -3.47 -26.64
CA LEU A 18 27.05 -3.94 -27.92
C LEU A 18 27.65 -2.78 -28.73
N LYS A 19 26.97 -1.63 -28.82
CA LYS A 19 27.50 -0.43 -29.48
C LYS A 19 28.82 0.06 -28.87
N ILE A 20 28.93 0.01 -27.54
CA ILE A 20 30.18 0.35 -26.84
C ILE A 20 31.29 -0.64 -27.20
N ALA A 21 31.00 -1.94 -27.19
CA ALA A 21 31.97 -2.98 -27.53
C ALA A 21 32.46 -2.88 -28.99
N GLU A 22 31.55 -2.60 -29.92
CA GLU A 22 31.88 -2.39 -31.34
C GLU A 22 32.78 -1.15 -31.53
N ALA A 23 32.49 -0.04 -30.83
CA ALA A 23 33.33 1.15 -30.87
C ALA A 23 34.73 0.91 -30.29
N MET A 24 34.84 0.11 -29.23
CA MET A 24 36.13 -0.30 -28.65
C MET A 24 36.96 -1.15 -29.62
N LEU A 25 36.32 -2.10 -30.32
CA LEU A 25 37.00 -2.97 -31.30
C LEU A 25 37.49 -2.19 -32.53
N ASN A 26 36.72 -1.19 -32.95
CA ASN A 26 37.05 -0.36 -34.11
C ASN A 26 38.02 0.80 -33.78
N GLY A 27 38.33 1.04 -32.51
CA GLY A 27 39.22 2.14 -32.09
C GLY A 27 38.65 3.54 -32.31
N ASP A 28 37.34 3.67 -32.53
CA ASP A 28 36.66 4.94 -32.79
C ASP A 28 36.35 5.63 -31.45
N ILE A 29 37.30 6.45 -30.98
CA ILE A 29 37.21 7.19 -29.72
C ILE A 29 35.97 8.12 -29.70
N PRO A 30 35.67 8.90 -30.76
CA PRO A 30 34.44 9.68 -30.85
C PRO A 30 33.16 8.83 -30.67
N ALA A 31 33.05 7.70 -31.39
CA ALA A 31 31.88 6.82 -31.28
C ALA A 31 31.79 6.18 -29.89
N LEU A 32 32.92 5.84 -29.27
CA LEU A 32 32.98 5.30 -27.92
C LEU A 32 32.46 6.31 -26.88
N MET A 33 32.88 7.58 -26.98
CA MET A 33 32.42 8.64 -26.08
C MET A 33 30.91 8.88 -26.21
N LEU A 34 30.39 8.88 -27.44
CA LEU A 34 28.95 9.03 -27.70
C LEU A 34 28.15 7.84 -27.17
N ALA A 35 28.59 6.61 -27.44
CA ALA A 35 27.91 5.39 -26.97
C ALA A 35 27.92 5.27 -25.43
N GLN A 36 29.04 5.66 -24.80
CA GLN A 36 29.14 5.68 -23.35
C GLN A 36 28.26 6.76 -22.71
N ALA A 37 28.15 7.94 -23.34
CA ALA A 37 27.23 8.99 -22.89
C ALA A 37 25.77 8.54 -23.00
N GLU A 38 25.38 7.90 -24.10
CA GLU A 38 24.02 7.35 -24.29
C GLU A 38 23.71 6.25 -23.25
N TYR A 39 24.69 5.43 -22.88
CA TYR A 39 24.57 4.43 -21.80
C TYR A 39 24.37 5.05 -20.43
N ASN A 40 25.15 6.09 -20.10
CA ASN A 40 25.02 6.78 -18.83
C ASN A 40 23.66 7.47 -18.72
N GLU A 41 23.21 8.16 -19.77
CA GLU A 41 21.90 8.80 -19.80
C GLU A 41 20.75 7.78 -19.64
N TYR A 42 20.87 6.59 -20.25
CA TYR A 42 19.89 5.53 -20.08
C TYR A 42 19.86 4.97 -18.64
N LYS A 43 21.02 4.77 -18.03
CA LYS A 43 21.17 4.14 -16.70
C LYS A 43 20.84 5.10 -15.56
N GLU A 44 21.15 6.38 -15.72
CA GLU A 44 20.87 7.44 -14.74
C GLU A 44 19.45 8.00 -14.88
N ARG A 45 18.71 7.58 -15.90
CA ARG A 45 17.31 7.98 -16.09
C ARG A 45 16.48 7.63 -14.85
N PRO A 46 15.81 8.61 -14.23
CA PRO A 46 14.93 8.35 -13.10
C PRO A 46 13.86 7.32 -13.48
N ILE A 47 13.65 6.29 -12.64
CA ILE A 47 12.60 5.28 -12.83
C ILE A 47 11.20 5.93 -12.90
N GLU A 48 11.04 7.11 -12.30
CA GLU A 48 9.83 7.92 -12.37
C GLU A 48 9.57 8.50 -13.78
N ALA A 49 10.62 8.76 -14.56
CA ALA A 49 10.51 9.28 -15.93
C ALA A 49 10.15 8.21 -16.98
N THR A 50 10.37 6.92 -16.67
CA THR A 50 10.03 5.79 -17.57
C THR A 50 8.65 5.21 -17.33
N LYS A 51 8.02 5.50 -16.18
CA LYS A 51 6.62 5.16 -15.95
C LYS A 51 5.77 6.01 -16.88
N LYS A 52 5.21 5.39 -17.93
CA LYS A 52 4.07 5.98 -18.66
C LYS A 52 3.02 6.34 -17.61
N GLN A 53 2.84 7.64 -17.38
CA GLN A 53 1.75 8.13 -16.55
C GLN A 53 0.45 7.48 -17.07
N PRO A 54 -0.39 6.89 -16.21
CA PRO A 54 -1.65 6.34 -16.67
C PRO A 54 -2.42 7.47 -17.35
N ARG A 55 -2.72 7.32 -18.64
CA ARG A 55 -3.70 8.18 -19.34
C ARG A 55 -5.11 7.80 -18.89
N GLU A 56 -5.35 7.73 -17.60
CA GLU A 56 -6.72 7.69 -17.09
C GLU A 56 -7.20 9.13 -17.10
N ARG A 57 -8.22 9.42 -17.94
CA ARG A 57 -9.03 10.63 -17.76
C ARG A 57 -9.58 10.54 -16.34
N LEU A 58 -8.94 11.27 -15.44
CA LEU A 58 -9.40 11.55 -14.10
C LEU A 58 -10.68 12.38 -14.23
N LEU A 59 -11.79 11.73 -14.57
CA LEU A 59 -13.09 12.38 -14.52
C LEU A 59 -13.28 12.84 -13.08
N GLU A 60 -13.63 14.10 -12.90
CA GLU A 60 -13.88 14.68 -11.59
C GLU A 60 -15.36 14.56 -11.24
N LYS A 61 -15.62 14.33 -9.97
CA LYS A 61 -16.95 14.17 -9.41
C LYS A 61 -17.04 14.92 -8.09
N TYR A 62 -18.16 15.60 -7.90
CA TYR A 62 -18.48 16.28 -6.65
C TYR A 62 -18.83 15.27 -5.53
N CYS A 63 -18.23 15.46 -4.36
CA CYS A 63 -18.60 14.72 -3.15
C CYS A 63 -19.67 15.49 -2.37
N ALA A 64 -20.88 14.94 -2.28
CA ALA A 64 -21.98 15.61 -1.56
C ALA A 64 -21.77 15.69 -0.03
N CYS A 65 -20.85 14.91 0.54
CA CYS A 65 -20.60 14.94 1.99
C CYS A 65 -19.57 15.98 2.42
N CYS A 66 -18.49 16.19 1.66
CA CYS A 66 -17.45 17.17 2.02
C CYS A 66 -17.43 18.41 1.14
N GLY A 67 -18.28 18.47 0.11
CA GLY A 67 -18.39 19.62 -0.78
C GLY A 67 -17.19 19.84 -1.71
N LYS A 68 -16.28 18.86 -1.85
CA LYS A 68 -15.07 18.99 -2.67
C LYS A 68 -15.19 18.22 -3.98
N MET A 69 -14.64 18.79 -5.05
CA MET A 69 -14.36 18.07 -6.30
C MET A 69 -13.23 17.07 -6.06
N LYS A 70 -13.45 15.84 -6.50
CA LYS A 70 -12.51 14.72 -6.34
C LYS A 70 -12.49 13.88 -7.59
N TYR A 71 -11.46 13.09 -7.78
CA TYR A 71 -11.41 12.18 -8.92
C TYR A 71 -12.37 11.01 -8.76
N THR A 72 -12.90 10.49 -9.86
CA THR A 72 -13.78 9.31 -9.87
C THR A 72 -13.14 8.09 -9.18
N THR A 73 -11.82 7.98 -9.20
CA THR A 73 -11.03 6.98 -8.45
C THR A 73 -11.15 7.12 -6.93
N ASP A 74 -11.51 8.30 -6.42
CA ASP A 74 -11.77 8.55 -4.99
C ASP A 74 -13.18 8.15 -4.55
N PHE A 75 -14.01 7.60 -5.44
CA PHE A 75 -15.35 7.10 -5.13
C PHE A 75 -15.38 5.58 -5.21
N HIS A 76 -16.25 4.93 -4.43
CA HIS A 76 -16.50 3.50 -4.61
C HIS A 76 -17.44 3.29 -5.80
N LYS A 77 -17.28 2.17 -6.51
CA LYS A 77 -18.21 1.75 -7.55
C LYS A 77 -19.60 1.47 -6.95
N LYS A 78 -20.64 1.89 -7.66
CA LYS A 78 -22.04 1.60 -7.35
C LYS A 78 -22.80 1.51 -8.68
N GLU A 79 -22.98 0.30 -9.18
CA GLU A 79 -23.61 0.07 -10.50
C GLU A 79 -25.03 0.64 -10.60
N ALA A 80 -25.74 0.73 -9.48
CA ALA A 80 -27.08 1.31 -9.42
C ALA A 80 -27.12 2.85 -9.54
N SER A 81 -26.00 3.56 -9.55
CA SER A 81 -26.00 5.02 -9.76
C SER A 81 -25.84 5.38 -11.24
N ARG A 82 -26.32 6.56 -11.63
CA ARG A 82 -26.27 7.07 -13.01
C ARG A 82 -24.86 7.13 -13.59
N ASP A 83 -23.87 7.37 -12.74
CA ASP A 83 -22.45 7.47 -13.07
C ASP A 83 -21.63 6.23 -12.68
N GLY A 84 -22.28 5.18 -12.16
CA GLY A 84 -21.62 3.98 -11.66
C GLY A 84 -20.77 4.18 -10.39
N LEU A 85 -20.87 5.34 -9.73
CA LEU A 85 -20.11 5.71 -8.53
C LEU A 85 -20.98 6.16 -7.35
N GLN A 86 -20.46 6.00 -6.14
CA GLN A 86 -21.11 6.50 -4.93
C GLN A 86 -21.26 8.04 -4.95
N TYR A 87 -22.29 8.54 -4.27
CA TYR A 87 -22.53 9.99 -4.16
C TYR A 87 -21.48 10.71 -3.30
N CYS A 88 -20.76 9.97 -2.44
CA CYS A 88 -19.71 10.50 -1.56
C CYS A 88 -18.36 9.79 -1.77
N CYS A 89 -17.27 10.53 -1.55
CA CYS A 89 -15.92 9.99 -1.69
C CYS A 89 -15.63 8.91 -0.63
N LYS A 90 -14.67 8.03 -0.88
CA LYS A 90 -14.26 6.93 0.00
C LYS A 90 -14.02 7.40 1.45
N PRO A 91 -13.31 8.52 1.73
CA PRO A 91 -13.15 9.02 3.10
C PRO A 91 -14.46 9.44 3.76
N CYS A 92 -15.39 10.04 3.02
CA CYS A 92 -16.70 10.45 3.53
C CYS A 92 -17.63 9.27 3.74
N ASN A 93 -17.63 8.29 2.83
CA ASN A 93 -18.38 7.04 2.99
C ASN A 93 -17.90 6.27 4.24
N LEU A 94 -16.59 6.29 4.52
CA LEU A 94 -16.04 5.70 5.74
C LEU A 94 -16.48 6.46 6.99
N ARG A 95 -16.46 7.81 6.96
CA ARG A 95 -16.98 8.68 8.03
C ARG A 95 -18.47 8.54 8.29
N ALA A 96 -19.28 8.27 7.27
CA ALA A 96 -20.72 8.10 7.43
C ALA A 96 -21.07 6.75 8.07
N ARG A 97 -20.27 5.71 7.80
CA ARG A 97 -20.48 4.35 8.35
C ARG A 97 -19.92 4.18 9.76
N ASN A 98 -18.92 4.99 10.10
CA ASN A 98 -18.21 4.91 11.36
C ASN A 98 -18.18 6.32 11.94
N ASN A 99 -18.64 6.53 13.16
CA ASN A 99 -18.48 7.77 13.95
C ASN A 99 -17.02 8.21 14.17
N ASN A 100 -16.07 7.57 13.48
CA ASN A 100 -14.66 7.86 13.31
C ASN A 100 -13.82 7.97 14.58
N LYS A 101 -14.43 7.88 15.77
CA LYS A 101 -13.77 7.94 17.08
C LYS A 101 -12.55 7.02 17.16
N HIS A 102 -12.65 5.81 16.60
CA HIS A 102 -11.56 4.82 16.61
C HIS A 102 -11.15 4.37 15.21
N THR A 103 -11.56 5.06 14.13
CA THR A 103 -11.16 4.75 12.74
C THR A 103 -10.53 5.93 12.00
N LEU A 104 -10.55 7.12 12.60
CA LEU A 104 -9.79 8.26 12.11
C LEU A 104 -8.29 7.94 12.11
N ILE A 105 -7.65 8.17 10.97
CA ILE A 105 -6.20 8.16 10.82
C ILE A 105 -5.74 9.59 11.04
N VAL A 106 -4.78 9.77 11.94
CA VAL A 106 -4.15 11.04 12.29
C VAL A 106 -2.68 10.92 11.92
N SER A 107 -2.20 11.73 10.98
CA SER A 107 -0.79 11.78 10.62
C SER A 107 -0.06 12.65 11.64
N VAL A 108 1.00 12.10 12.25
CA VAL A 108 1.81 12.79 13.27
C VAL A 108 3.25 12.78 12.79
N GLU A 109 3.89 13.94 12.79
CA GLU A 109 5.33 14.06 12.52
C GLU A 109 6.12 13.59 13.74
N VAL A 110 6.92 12.55 13.57
CA VAL A 110 7.86 12.04 14.57
C VAL A 110 9.22 11.97 13.91
N ASP A 111 10.21 12.69 14.46
CA ASP A 111 11.59 12.75 13.95
C ASP A 111 11.68 13.18 12.46
N GLY A 112 10.83 14.14 12.05
CA GLY A 112 10.77 14.62 10.68
C GLY A 112 10.15 13.65 9.67
N LYS A 113 9.50 12.57 10.15
CA LYS A 113 8.74 11.62 9.32
C LYS A 113 7.27 11.67 9.68
N GLU A 114 6.42 11.81 8.66
CA GLU A 114 4.99 11.66 8.82
C GLU A 114 4.63 10.19 9.01
N ILE A 115 4.13 9.85 10.21
CA ILE A 115 3.67 8.51 10.54
C ILE A 115 2.16 8.58 10.81
N ASP A 116 1.43 7.68 10.16
CA ASP A 116 -0.01 7.54 10.38
C ASP A 116 -0.31 6.82 11.70
N HIS A 117 -1.14 7.45 12.52
CA HIS A 117 -1.61 6.98 13.82
C HIS A 117 -3.13 6.79 13.85
N ARG A 118 -3.62 6.02 14.83
CA ARG A 118 -5.05 5.92 15.14
C ARG A 118 -5.30 5.51 16.58
N TYR A 119 -6.48 5.81 17.09
CA TYR A 119 -6.91 5.37 18.41
C TYR A 119 -7.30 3.89 18.45
N CYS A 120 -6.87 3.19 19.49
CA CYS A 120 -7.33 1.83 19.78
C CYS A 120 -8.78 1.84 20.28
N LYS A 121 -9.64 0.96 19.75
CA LYS A 121 -11.03 0.80 20.22
C LYS A 121 -11.16 0.24 21.64
N ILE A 122 -10.10 -0.34 22.21
CA ILE A 122 -10.15 -1.03 23.51
C ILE A 122 -9.44 -0.23 24.60
N CYS A 123 -8.19 0.18 24.38
CA CYS A 123 -7.44 0.97 25.35
C CYS A 123 -7.49 2.48 25.11
N GLU A 124 -8.11 2.92 24.01
CA GLU A 124 -8.23 4.34 23.65
C GLU A 124 -6.92 5.12 23.47
N ASP A 125 -5.76 4.46 23.52
CA ASP A 125 -4.47 5.08 23.21
C ASP A 125 -4.30 5.39 21.71
N LEU A 126 -3.65 6.52 21.40
CA LEU A 126 -3.17 6.87 20.07
C LEU A 126 -1.89 6.09 19.77
N LYS A 127 -1.89 5.30 18.69
CA LYS A 127 -0.77 4.42 18.35
C LYS A 127 -0.49 4.45 16.83
N PRO A 128 0.76 4.20 16.40
CA PRO A 128 1.09 4.07 14.99
C PRO A 128 0.29 2.96 14.31
N LEU A 129 -0.01 3.09 13.01
CA LEU A 129 -0.75 2.07 12.24
C LEU A 129 -0.10 0.68 12.25
N ASP A 130 1.20 0.60 12.48
CA ASP A 130 1.94 -0.67 12.54
C ASP A 130 1.77 -1.42 13.86
N GLU A 131 1.27 -0.76 14.90
CA GLU A 131 0.81 -1.43 16.11
C GLU A 131 -0.56 -2.10 15.94
N PHE A 132 -1.22 -1.97 14.78
CA PHE A 132 -2.51 -2.57 14.50
C PHE A 132 -2.36 -3.81 13.60
N PRO A 133 -3.00 -4.95 13.93
CA PRO A 133 -2.97 -6.13 13.08
C PRO A 133 -3.62 -5.89 11.70
N SER A 134 -3.15 -6.60 10.68
CA SER A 134 -3.77 -6.59 9.35
C SER A 134 -5.18 -7.21 9.38
N SER A 135 -6.07 -6.70 8.54
CA SER A 135 -7.40 -7.26 8.30
C SER A 135 -7.43 -8.32 7.20
N GLY A 136 -6.32 -8.53 6.48
CA GLY A 136 -6.20 -9.44 5.34
C GLY A 136 -6.66 -8.85 4.00
N ARG A 137 -7.46 -7.78 4.00
CA ARG A 137 -7.95 -7.08 2.79
C ARG A 137 -7.31 -5.70 2.62
N GLY A 138 -6.03 -5.58 2.97
CA GLY A 138 -5.28 -4.31 2.94
C GLY A 138 -5.63 -3.30 4.04
N GLY A 139 -6.59 -3.60 4.92
CA GLY A 139 -6.94 -2.74 6.07
C GLY A 139 -6.22 -3.11 7.35
N LYS A 140 -6.33 -2.26 8.38
CA LYS A 140 -5.89 -2.55 9.76
C LYS A 140 -7.10 -2.78 10.67
N LYS A 141 -6.96 -3.64 11.68
CA LYS A 141 -8.01 -3.87 12.70
C LYS A 141 -8.15 -2.63 13.59
N ALA A 142 -9.31 -2.48 14.24
CA ALA A 142 -9.59 -1.33 15.12
C ALA A 142 -8.90 -1.39 16.50
N GLN A 143 -8.19 -2.48 16.80
CA GLN A 143 -7.63 -2.79 18.11
C GLN A 143 -6.13 -2.97 17.94
N CYS A 144 -5.32 -2.40 18.83
CA CYS A 144 -3.88 -2.60 18.80
C CYS A 144 -3.53 -4.08 19.05
N LYS A 145 -2.34 -4.50 18.62
CA LYS A 145 -1.81 -5.86 18.76
C LYS A 145 -1.95 -6.41 20.21
N PRO A 146 -1.59 -5.65 21.27
CA PRO A 146 -1.77 -6.12 22.65
C PRO A 146 -3.23 -6.45 23.00
N CYS A 147 -4.16 -5.53 22.72
CA CYS A 147 -5.58 -5.73 22.98
C CYS A 147 -6.15 -6.90 22.17
N TYR A 148 -5.75 -7.01 20.91
CA TYR A 148 -6.15 -8.11 20.03
C TYR A 148 -5.66 -9.46 20.57
N ASN A 149 -4.40 -9.56 20.96
CA ASN A 149 -3.81 -10.78 21.50
C ASN A 149 -4.47 -11.20 22.82
N LYS A 150 -4.77 -10.23 23.71
CA LYS A 150 -5.52 -10.48 24.95
C LYS A 150 -6.90 -11.08 24.67
N LYS A 151 -7.62 -10.53 23.69
CA LYS A 151 -8.93 -11.06 23.24
C LYS A 151 -8.81 -12.50 22.73
N ILE A 152 -7.82 -12.79 21.88
CA ILE A 152 -7.61 -14.13 21.32
C ILE A 152 -7.30 -15.14 22.43
N ARG A 153 -6.41 -14.80 23.37
CA ARG A 153 -6.09 -15.67 24.52
C ARG A 153 -7.34 -15.97 25.35
N LYS A 154 -8.15 -14.95 25.67
CA LYS A 154 -9.41 -15.12 26.41
C LYS A 154 -10.38 -16.04 25.66
N SER A 155 -10.53 -15.85 24.34
CA SER A 155 -11.42 -16.70 23.53
C SER A 155 -10.96 -18.16 23.49
N LYS A 156 -9.65 -18.42 23.36
CA LYS A 156 -9.10 -19.78 23.41
C LYS A 156 -9.32 -20.44 24.77
N ALA A 157 -9.08 -19.71 25.86
CA ALA A 157 -9.33 -20.21 27.21
C ALA A 157 -10.81 -20.56 27.42
N MET A 158 -11.73 -19.70 26.98
CA MET A 158 -13.18 -19.96 27.04
C MET A 158 -13.57 -21.20 26.24
N LYS A 159 -13.07 -21.33 25.00
CA LYS A 159 -13.34 -22.53 24.17
C LYS A 159 -12.83 -23.80 24.84
N LYS A 160 -11.63 -23.78 25.43
CA LYS A 160 -11.06 -24.92 26.15
C LYS A 160 -11.93 -25.30 27.36
N ALA A 161 -12.37 -24.32 28.15
CA ALA A 161 -13.25 -24.56 29.29
C ALA A 161 -14.62 -25.13 28.88
N LEU A 162 -15.19 -24.65 27.77
CA LEU A 162 -16.45 -25.16 27.25
C LEU A 162 -16.32 -26.59 26.68
N ALA A 163 -15.19 -26.92 26.04
CA ALA A 163 -14.91 -28.28 25.57
C ALA A 163 -14.78 -29.25 26.75
N ALA A 164 -13.97 -28.92 27.76
CA ALA A 164 -13.81 -29.75 28.96
C ALA A 164 -15.13 -30.03 29.69
N LYS A 165 -16.05 -29.05 29.72
CA LYS A 165 -17.39 -29.24 30.29
C LYS A 165 -18.27 -30.20 29.48
N ARG A 166 -18.11 -30.22 28.15
CA ARG A 166 -18.82 -31.17 27.28
C ARG A 166 -18.31 -32.58 27.47
N ASP A 167 -17.00 -32.75 27.55
CA ASP A 167 -16.36 -34.06 27.73
C ASP A 167 -16.73 -34.68 29.09
N ASN A 168 -16.80 -33.86 30.15
CA ASN A 168 -17.20 -34.32 31.49
C ASN A 168 -18.72 -34.55 31.65
N GLY A 169 -19.55 -34.00 30.76
CA GLY A 169 -21.01 -34.17 30.78
C GLY A 169 -21.51 -35.37 29.98
N ASN A 170 -20.61 -36.09 29.29
CA ASN A 170 -20.93 -37.24 28.43
C ASN A 170 -20.54 -38.58 29.08
N VAL A 171 -20.25 -38.57 30.38
CA VAL A 171 -20.08 -39.78 31.21
C VAL A 171 -21.42 -40.02 31.91
N SER A 172 -22.29 -40.79 31.28
CA SER A 172 -23.49 -41.40 31.87
C SER A 172 -23.72 -42.76 31.23
#